data_AF-A0A0I9U7E3-F1
#
_entry.id   AF-A0A0I9U7E3-F1
#
_cell.length_a   1.000
_cell.length_b   1.000
_cell.length_c   1.000
_cell.angle_alpha   90.00
_cell.angle_beta   90.00
_cell.angle_gamma   90.00
#
_symmetry.space_group_name_H-M   'P 1'
#
loop_
_entity.id
_entity.type
_entity.pdbx_description
1 polymer ?
#
loop_
_entity_poly.entity_id
_entity_poly.type
_entity_poly.pdbx_seq_one_letter_code
_entity_poly.pdbx_strand_id
1 'polypeptide(L)'
;MTHLRQHIEELDIDRWAAVTKQAATAAVDAAQRLGKPAPAQLAAVAAMSEGELIEHRNRSGPAPKRLSPAMQLVEADHLRAVAEHQARQAEQDKRDAQAAAHMARAEAEEAAQAAAQAREQARAADSAAARQAVEHAAELRSAQQAAEELRSELDRVRADAAAEVAAAQEQARAADRRAEERAAERIEERTAAQRALEELRNELERVRADASAEVAAAAEQARAADTRAEQRMTERAEDRRAAQQDLEELRGELERVRALAAAEVAAARGQADGEVSTAHAALARARAEADDAIARTSEEIEQLRAECAAEVEAAREQTEQALASLYAAQSEAARARAQAAQAHPSAELLLSVPIPAAEIRGHTGYVEDVLTTVRDLDLALETALGGGARPVDAQAVGALVSTVQRQSGDLSEHLRALTAQGSDAVHVYVEAATRAYGGLLARIAAATEQLAREGRTDPGVIERVTAMLDAHPWRSR
;
A
#
# COMPACT_ATOMS: atom_id res chain seq x y z
N MET A 1 -52.06 129.90 -148.16
CA MET A 1 -51.80 128.52 -147.70
C MET A 1 -50.73 127.90 -148.60
N THR A 2 -49.44 128.10 -148.28
CA THR A 2 -48.31 127.66 -149.13
C THR A 2 -47.17 127.06 -148.28
N HIS A 3 -46.64 127.83 -147.33
CA HIS A 3 -45.49 127.46 -146.48
C HIS A 3 -45.62 126.09 -145.78
N LEU A 4 -46.83 125.77 -145.30
CA LEU A 4 -47.12 124.51 -144.59
C LEU A 4 -47.07 123.28 -145.52
N ARG A 5 -47.24 123.46 -146.84
CA ARG A 5 -47.17 122.37 -147.82
C ARG A 5 -45.72 121.98 -148.12
N GLN A 6 -44.83 122.95 -148.29
CA GLN A 6 -43.38 122.70 -148.45
C GLN A 6 -42.80 121.95 -147.24
N HIS A 7 -43.16 122.35 -146.02
CA HIS A 7 -42.65 121.67 -144.82
C HIS A 7 -43.15 120.21 -144.66
N ILE A 8 -44.28 119.85 -145.28
CA ILE A 8 -44.76 118.45 -145.36
C ILE A 8 -44.03 117.66 -146.46
N GLU A 9 -43.47 118.33 -147.46
CA GLU A 9 -42.64 117.74 -148.52
C GLU A 9 -41.17 117.57 -148.06
N GLU A 10 -40.67 118.45 -147.19
CA GLU A 10 -39.32 118.41 -146.59
C GLU A 10 -39.16 117.39 -145.45
N LEU A 11 -40.25 116.90 -144.86
CA LEU A 11 -40.19 115.85 -143.84
C LEU A 11 -39.70 114.52 -144.43
N ASP A 12 -38.68 113.97 -143.77
CA ASP A 12 -38.25 112.57 -143.89
C ASP A 12 -39.43 111.61 -143.68
N ILE A 13 -39.39 110.45 -144.34
CA ILE A 13 -40.59 109.64 -144.60
C ILE A 13 -41.16 108.97 -143.35
N ASP A 14 -40.30 108.45 -142.47
CA ASP A 14 -40.71 107.85 -141.20
C ASP A 14 -41.31 108.92 -140.28
N ARG A 15 -40.65 110.09 -140.24
CA ARG A 15 -41.07 111.24 -139.43
C ARG A 15 -42.38 111.86 -139.95
N TRP A 16 -42.59 111.88 -141.26
CA TRP A 16 -43.86 112.27 -141.86
C TRP A 16 -44.98 111.30 -141.47
N ALA A 17 -44.73 109.99 -141.49
CA ALA A 17 -45.74 108.97 -141.19
C ALA A 17 -46.19 109.04 -139.73
N ALA A 18 -45.25 109.11 -138.78
CA ALA A 18 -45.54 109.28 -137.36
C ALA A 18 -46.37 110.55 -137.07
N VAL A 19 -45.97 111.70 -137.63
CA VAL A 19 -46.71 112.97 -137.46
C VAL A 19 -48.09 112.93 -138.12
N THR A 20 -48.21 112.33 -139.31
CA THR A 20 -49.49 112.21 -140.03
C THR A 20 -50.48 111.32 -139.29
N LYS A 21 -50.01 110.19 -138.75
CA LYS A 21 -50.82 109.30 -137.91
C LYS A 21 -51.28 110.01 -136.65
N GLN A 22 -50.36 110.61 -135.90
CA GLN A 22 -50.67 111.32 -134.65
C GLN A 22 -51.69 112.45 -134.86
N ALA A 23 -51.57 113.21 -135.94
CA ALA A 23 -52.53 114.24 -136.31
C ALA A 23 -53.91 113.67 -136.70
N ALA A 24 -53.95 112.56 -137.45
CA ALA A 24 -55.20 111.91 -137.84
C ALA A 24 -55.94 111.33 -136.62
N THR A 25 -55.25 110.60 -135.73
CA THR A 25 -55.84 110.06 -134.49
C THR A 25 -56.38 111.19 -133.61
N ALA A 26 -55.59 112.24 -133.38
CA ALA A 26 -56.04 113.40 -132.59
C ALA A 26 -57.29 114.09 -133.18
N ALA A 27 -57.41 114.16 -134.51
CA ALA A 27 -58.59 114.70 -135.18
C ALA A 27 -59.84 113.80 -135.02
N VAL A 28 -59.66 112.48 -135.05
CA VAL A 28 -60.75 111.51 -134.80
C VAL A 28 -61.22 111.59 -133.34
N ASP A 29 -60.29 111.60 -132.37
CA ASP A 29 -60.62 111.72 -130.94
C ASP A 29 -61.31 113.05 -130.60
N ALA A 30 -60.99 114.13 -131.32
CA ALA A 30 -61.63 115.43 -131.17
C ALA A 30 -63.07 115.41 -131.72
N ALA A 31 -63.31 114.75 -132.86
CA ALA A 31 -64.65 114.60 -133.42
C ALA A 31 -65.56 113.76 -132.51
N GLN A 32 -65.05 112.64 -131.98
CA GLN A 32 -65.75 111.79 -131.01
C GLN A 32 -66.13 112.58 -129.74
N ARG A 33 -65.21 113.34 -129.16
CA ARG A 33 -65.45 114.20 -127.99
C ARG A 33 -66.49 115.30 -128.23
N LEU A 34 -66.70 115.71 -129.48
CA LEU A 34 -67.71 116.70 -129.88
C LEU A 34 -69.04 116.07 -130.33
N GLY A 35 -69.22 114.75 -130.17
CA GLY A 35 -70.45 114.03 -130.54
C GLY A 35 -70.74 114.01 -132.04
N LYS A 36 -69.73 114.21 -132.89
CA LYS A 36 -69.87 114.24 -134.35
C LYS A 36 -69.09 113.09 -135.00
N PRO A 37 -69.66 112.38 -135.99
CA PRO A 37 -68.90 111.37 -136.72
C PRO A 37 -67.71 112.02 -137.45
N ALA A 38 -66.53 111.43 -137.30
CA ALA A 38 -65.33 111.88 -138.00
C ALA A 38 -65.45 111.63 -139.52
N PRO A 39 -64.90 112.50 -140.39
CA PRO A 39 -64.83 112.23 -141.81
C PRO A 39 -64.08 110.92 -142.09
N ALA A 40 -64.68 110.02 -142.88
CA ALA A 40 -64.17 108.65 -143.07
C ALA A 40 -62.71 108.58 -143.56
N GLN A 41 -62.25 109.57 -144.32
CA GLN A 41 -60.87 109.70 -144.80
C GLN A 41 -59.87 109.89 -143.65
N LEU A 42 -60.20 110.66 -142.62
CA LEU A 42 -59.36 110.84 -141.43
C LEU A 42 -59.38 109.59 -140.53
N ALA A 43 -60.54 108.95 -140.40
CA ALA A 43 -60.67 107.68 -139.68
C ALA A 43 -59.81 106.56 -140.31
N ALA A 44 -59.75 106.50 -141.64
CA ALA A 44 -58.89 105.55 -142.36
C ALA A 44 -57.40 105.82 -142.09
N VAL A 45 -56.92 107.06 -142.24
CA VAL A 45 -55.51 107.43 -141.99
C VAL A 45 -55.10 107.20 -140.52
N ALA A 46 -56.01 107.43 -139.57
CA ALA A 46 -55.77 107.18 -138.15
C ALA A 46 -55.65 105.69 -137.78
N ALA A 47 -56.24 104.79 -138.60
CA ALA A 47 -56.23 103.35 -138.37
C ALA A 47 -55.00 102.63 -138.96
N MET A 48 -54.26 103.29 -139.87
CA MET A 48 -53.07 102.71 -140.50
C MET A 48 -51.86 102.68 -139.55
N SER A 49 -51.02 101.66 -139.69
CA SER A 49 -49.69 101.64 -139.06
C SER A 49 -48.74 102.66 -139.73
N GLU A 50 -47.64 102.99 -139.04
CA GLU A 50 -46.64 103.91 -139.61
C GLU A 50 -45.96 103.30 -140.85
N GLY A 51 -45.72 101.99 -140.86
CA GLY A 51 -45.23 101.27 -142.04
C GLY A 51 -46.17 101.36 -143.24
N GLU A 52 -47.48 101.17 -143.05
CA GLU A 52 -48.47 101.31 -144.12
C GLU A 52 -48.60 102.75 -144.62
N LEU A 53 -48.41 103.75 -143.75
CA LEU A 53 -48.37 105.16 -144.13
C LEU A 53 -47.11 105.49 -144.94
N ILE A 54 -45.93 105.03 -144.52
CA ILE A 54 -44.67 105.10 -145.28
C ILE A 54 -44.88 104.49 -146.68
N GLU A 55 -45.49 103.31 -146.76
CA GLU A 55 -45.74 102.63 -148.03
C GLU A 55 -46.75 103.39 -148.90
N HIS A 56 -47.80 103.98 -148.32
CA HIS A 56 -48.75 104.83 -149.03
C HIS A 56 -48.11 106.11 -149.58
N ARG A 57 -47.18 106.76 -148.84
CA ARG A 57 -46.42 107.91 -149.36
C ARG A 57 -45.42 107.49 -150.44
N ASN A 58 -44.80 106.32 -150.32
CA ASN A 58 -43.95 105.76 -151.38
C ASN A 58 -44.75 105.41 -152.66
N ARG A 59 -46.00 104.92 -152.54
CA ARG A 59 -46.86 104.58 -153.69
C ARG A 59 -47.62 105.77 -154.30
N SER A 60 -47.73 106.91 -153.63
CA SER A 60 -48.58 108.03 -154.12
C SER A 60 -48.01 109.45 -153.88
N GLY A 61 -46.78 109.58 -153.38
CA GLY A 61 -46.05 110.83 -153.25
C GLY A 61 -45.19 111.19 -154.47
N PRO A 62 -44.57 112.39 -154.48
CA PRO A 62 -43.60 112.76 -155.51
C PRO A 62 -42.33 111.89 -155.41
N ALA A 63 -41.79 111.48 -156.55
CA ALA A 63 -40.66 110.56 -156.62
C ALA A 63 -39.37 111.14 -155.99
N PRO A 64 -38.54 110.32 -155.31
CA PRO A 64 -37.32 110.77 -154.66
C PRO A 64 -36.27 111.28 -155.66
N LYS A 65 -35.56 112.34 -155.29
CA LYS A 65 -34.47 112.92 -156.09
C LYS A 65 -33.29 111.95 -156.15
N ARG A 66 -32.80 111.64 -157.36
CA ARG A 66 -31.58 110.85 -157.55
C ARG A 66 -30.37 111.60 -157.00
N LEU A 67 -29.61 110.96 -156.11
CA LEU A 67 -28.36 111.49 -155.56
C LEU A 67 -27.24 111.51 -156.61
N SER A 68 -26.22 112.35 -156.40
CA SER A 68 -25.09 112.48 -157.33
C SER A 68 -24.01 111.41 -157.06
N PRO A 69 -23.19 111.04 -158.07
CA PRO A 69 -22.19 109.95 -157.92
C PRO A 69 -21.18 110.15 -156.80
N ALA A 70 -20.87 111.40 -156.43
CA ALA A 70 -19.96 111.69 -155.32
C ALA A 70 -20.55 111.29 -153.95
N MET A 71 -21.86 111.38 -153.76
CA MET A 71 -22.51 110.95 -152.51
C MET A 71 -22.52 109.43 -152.37
N GLN A 72 -22.70 108.71 -153.47
CA GLN A 72 -22.68 107.24 -153.49
C GLN A 72 -21.31 106.66 -153.08
N LEU A 73 -20.22 107.37 -153.39
CA LEU A 73 -18.87 107.00 -152.92
C LEU A 73 -18.72 107.17 -151.40
N VAL A 74 -19.22 108.27 -150.83
CA VAL A 74 -19.19 108.52 -149.38
C VAL A 74 -20.07 107.52 -148.63
N GLU A 75 -21.24 107.19 -149.18
CA GLU A 75 -22.15 106.17 -148.65
C GLU A 75 -21.51 104.78 -148.65
N ALA A 76 -20.86 104.38 -149.76
CA ALA A 76 -20.13 103.11 -149.84
C ALA A 76 -18.96 103.01 -148.84
N ASP A 77 -18.20 104.10 -148.63
CA ASP A 77 -17.08 104.10 -147.69
C ASP A 77 -17.56 104.13 -146.22
N HIS A 78 -18.69 104.77 -145.94
CA HIS A 78 -19.36 104.67 -144.63
C HIS A 78 -19.83 103.25 -144.34
N LEU A 79 -20.50 102.60 -145.30
CA LEU A 79 -20.94 101.21 -145.17
C LEU A 79 -19.75 100.25 -144.98
N ARG A 80 -18.62 100.49 -145.66
CA ARG A 80 -17.37 99.75 -145.43
C ARG A 80 -16.85 99.93 -144.01
N ALA A 81 -16.77 101.16 -143.51
CA ALA A 81 -16.31 101.44 -142.14
C ALA A 81 -17.21 100.80 -141.06
N VAL A 82 -18.54 100.79 -141.29
CA VAL A 82 -19.51 100.09 -140.42
C VAL A 82 -19.31 98.58 -140.46
N ALA A 83 -19.13 97.98 -141.64
CA ALA A 83 -18.86 96.55 -141.79
C ALA A 83 -17.52 96.14 -141.15
N GLU A 84 -16.46 96.94 -141.33
CA GLU A 84 -15.16 96.74 -140.68
C GLU A 84 -15.23 96.89 -139.16
N HIS A 85 -16.13 97.73 -138.63
CA HIS A 85 -16.38 97.83 -137.18
C HIS A 85 -17.17 96.62 -136.65
N GLN A 86 -18.25 96.22 -137.34
CA GLN A 86 -19.05 95.03 -136.99
C GLN A 86 -18.23 93.74 -137.03
N ALA A 87 -17.36 93.57 -138.04
CA ALA A 87 -16.47 92.42 -138.14
C ALA A 87 -15.44 92.36 -136.98
N ARG A 88 -14.92 93.53 -136.55
CA ARG A 88 -14.06 93.62 -135.37
C ARG A 88 -14.80 93.33 -134.07
N GLN A 89 -16.05 93.80 -133.94
CA GLN A 89 -16.89 93.51 -132.77
C GLN A 89 -17.21 92.01 -132.71
N ALA A 90 -17.67 91.39 -133.79
CA ALA A 90 -18.00 89.96 -133.81
C ALA A 90 -16.78 89.05 -133.55
N GLU A 91 -15.58 89.43 -134.00
CA GLU A 91 -14.34 88.72 -133.68
C GLU A 91 -13.91 88.94 -132.21
N GLN A 92 -14.25 90.07 -131.59
CA GLN A 92 -14.06 90.31 -130.16
C GLN A 92 -15.07 89.53 -129.31
N ASP A 93 -16.37 89.63 -129.62
CA ASP A 93 -17.46 88.88 -128.96
C ASP A 93 -17.18 87.37 -128.98
N LYS A 94 -16.64 86.85 -130.10
CA LYS A 94 -16.19 85.46 -130.25
C LYS A 94 -15.04 85.10 -129.33
N ARG A 95 -14.06 86.00 -129.11
CA ARG A 95 -12.95 85.78 -128.18
C ARG A 95 -13.41 85.82 -126.74
N ASP A 96 -14.31 86.74 -126.41
CA ASP A 96 -14.87 86.86 -125.06
C ASP A 96 -15.78 85.67 -124.73
N ALA A 97 -16.56 85.17 -125.70
CA ALA A 97 -17.31 83.92 -125.59
C ALA A 97 -16.38 82.69 -125.45
N GLN A 98 -15.24 82.66 -126.15
CA GLN A 98 -14.22 81.62 -125.98
C GLN A 98 -13.56 81.68 -124.60
N ALA A 99 -13.24 82.88 -124.10
CA ALA A 99 -12.70 83.08 -122.75
C ALA A 99 -13.70 82.66 -121.67
N ALA A 100 -14.96 83.07 -121.79
CA ALA A 100 -16.04 82.64 -120.90
C ALA A 100 -16.24 81.11 -120.91
N ALA A 101 -16.20 80.48 -122.09
CA ALA A 101 -16.29 79.03 -122.23
C ALA A 101 -15.06 78.29 -121.66
N HIS A 102 -13.88 78.91 -121.63
CA HIS A 102 -12.69 78.37 -120.96
C HIS A 102 -12.77 78.53 -119.44
N MET A 103 -13.21 79.68 -118.92
CA MET A 103 -13.40 79.90 -117.48
C MET A 103 -14.46 78.95 -116.92
N ALA A 104 -15.62 78.84 -117.56
CA ALA A 104 -16.69 77.92 -117.14
C ALA A 104 -16.28 76.43 -117.19
N ARG A 105 -15.29 76.06 -118.03
CA ARG A 105 -14.69 74.70 -118.00
C ARG A 105 -13.74 74.54 -116.83
N ALA A 106 -12.85 75.51 -116.58
CA ALA A 106 -11.96 75.48 -115.43
C ALA A 106 -12.74 75.41 -114.10
N GLU A 107 -13.77 76.25 -113.93
CA GLU A 107 -14.67 76.22 -112.78
C GLU A 107 -15.40 74.88 -112.63
N ALA A 108 -15.85 74.26 -113.73
CA ALA A 108 -16.48 72.95 -113.71
C ALA A 108 -15.50 71.81 -113.39
N GLU A 109 -14.25 71.89 -113.85
CA GLU A 109 -13.17 70.95 -113.55
C GLU A 109 -12.72 71.08 -112.09
N GLU A 110 -12.57 72.28 -111.56
CA GLU A 110 -12.29 72.55 -110.15
C GLU A 110 -13.44 72.07 -109.24
N ALA A 111 -14.70 72.36 -109.60
CA ALA A 111 -15.87 71.87 -108.87
C ALA A 111 -15.98 70.33 -108.90
N ALA A 112 -15.65 69.70 -110.03
CA ALA A 112 -15.60 68.24 -110.13
C ALA A 112 -14.48 67.63 -109.27
N GLN A 113 -13.30 68.26 -109.23
CA GLN A 113 -12.20 67.85 -108.35
C GLN A 113 -12.55 68.02 -106.87
N ALA A 114 -13.12 69.15 -106.46
CA ALA A 114 -13.58 69.38 -105.11
C ALA A 114 -14.67 68.37 -104.70
N ALA A 115 -15.62 68.06 -105.58
CA ALA A 115 -16.64 67.04 -105.34
C ALA A 115 -16.06 65.61 -105.28
N ALA A 116 -14.98 65.31 -106.02
CA ALA A 116 -14.27 64.04 -105.91
C ALA A 116 -13.54 63.93 -104.56
N GLN A 117 -12.76 64.95 -104.18
CA GLN A 117 -12.05 65.00 -102.90
C GLN A 117 -13.01 64.89 -101.70
N ALA A 118 -14.15 65.60 -101.73
CA ALA A 118 -15.18 65.51 -100.69
C ALA A 118 -15.78 64.09 -100.58
N ARG A 119 -15.98 63.38 -101.70
CA ARG A 119 -16.44 61.99 -101.71
C ARG A 119 -15.38 61.01 -101.19
N GLU A 120 -14.10 61.27 -101.45
CA GLU A 120 -12.99 60.47 -100.91
C GLU A 120 -12.81 60.69 -99.41
N GLN A 121 -12.91 61.94 -98.93
CA GLN A 121 -12.93 62.28 -97.51
C GLN A 121 -14.12 61.63 -96.78
N ALA A 122 -15.32 61.66 -97.37
CA ALA A 122 -16.49 60.98 -96.83
C ALA A 122 -16.25 59.46 -96.71
N ARG A 123 -15.81 58.79 -97.78
CA ARG A 123 -15.46 57.36 -97.74
C ARG A 123 -14.37 57.03 -96.73
N ALA A 124 -13.37 57.90 -96.57
CA ALA A 124 -12.32 57.73 -95.58
C ALA A 124 -12.90 57.80 -94.16
N ALA A 125 -13.75 58.79 -93.87
CA ALA A 125 -14.45 58.94 -92.60
C ALA A 125 -15.39 57.75 -92.31
N ASP A 126 -16.20 57.32 -93.28
CA ASP A 126 -17.07 56.13 -93.19
C ASP A 126 -16.23 54.88 -92.84
N SER A 127 -15.08 54.71 -93.51
CA SER A 127 -14.18 53.57 -93.25
C SER A 127 -13.49 53.63 -91.89
N ALA A 128 -13.34 54.83 -91.31
CA ALA A 128 -12.76 55.03 -89.98
C ALA A 128 -13.82 54.78 -88.89
N ALA A 129 -15.02 55.33 -89.06
CA ALA A 129 -16.17 55.09 -88.19
C ALA A 129 -16.57 53.61 -88.18
N ALA A 130 -16.55 52.93 -89.33
CA ALA A 130 -16.79 51.49 -89.41
C ALA A 130 -15.73 50.67 -88.66
N ARG A 131 -14.45 51.07 -88.71
CA ARG A 131 -13.37 50.42 -87.93
C ARG A 131 -13.55 50.64 -86.44
N GLN A 132 -13.78 51.88 -86.00
CA GLN A 132 -14.05 52.22 -84.61
C GLN A 132 -15.29 51.49 -84.06
N ALA A 133 -16.35 51.32 -84.86
CA ALA A 133 -17.53 50.55 -84.47
C ALA A 133 -17.24 49.05 -84.30
N VAL A 134 -16.37 48.46 -85.14
CA VAL A 134 -15.94 47.06 -85.01
C VAL A 134 -14.98 46.87 -83.82
N GLU A 135 -14.06 47.80 -83.60
CA GLU A 135 -13.16 47.85 -82.46
C GLU A 135 -13.95 47.94 -81.15
N HIS A 136 -14.86 48.91 -81.02
CA HIS A 136 -15.70 49.06 -79.84
C HIS A 136 -16.65 47.87 -79.62
N ALA A 137 -17.18 47.26 -80.70
CA ALA A 137 -17.94 46.02 -80.60
C ALA A 137 -17.07 44.82 -80.17
N ALA A 138 -15.75 44.83 -80.39
CA ALA A 138 -14.83 43.83 -79.84
C ALA A 138 -14.51 44.11 -78.36
N GLU A 139 -14.26 45.37 -77.98
CA GLU A 139 -14.08 45.80 -76.59
C GLU A 139 -15.27 45.41 -75.71
N LEU A 140 -16.50 45.71 -76.15
CA LEU A 140 -17.73 45.39 -75.42
C LEU A 140 -17.91 43.88 -75.23
N ARG A 141 -17.57 43.05 -76.22
CA ARG A 141 -17.63 41.59 -76.10
C ARG A 141 -16.56 41.05 -75.15
N SER A 142 -15.34 41.58 -75.21
CA SER A 142 -14.25 41.24 -74.28
C SER A 142 -14.63 41.60 -72.83
N ALA A 143 -15.18 42.79 -72.61
CA ALA A 143 -15.66 43.23 -71.31
C ALA A 143 -16.86 42.41 -70.78
N GLN A 144 -17.75 41.96 -71.68
CA GLN A 144 -18.84 41.03 -71.33
C GLN A 144 -18.29 39.66 -70.92
N GLN A 145 -17.36 39.09 -71.68
CA GLN A 145 -16.72 37.81 -71.36
C GLN A 145 -15.99 37.86 -70.02
N ALA A 146 -15.16 38.87 -69.77
CA ALA A 146 -14.48 39.05 -68.49
C ALA A 146 -15.48 39.23 -67.31
N ALA A 147 -16.61 39.90 -67.53
CA ALA A 147 -17.65 40.04 -66.51
C ALA A 147 -18.43 38.75 -66.25
N GLU A 148 -18.57 37.86 -67.24
CA GLU A 148 -19.16 36.52 -67.10
C GLU A 148 -18.19 35.55 -66.41
N GLU A 149 -16.90 35.60 -66.77
CA GLU A 149 -15.83 34.85 -66.11
C GLU A 149 -15.77 35.20 -64.61
N LEU A 150 -15.66 36.49 -64.26
CA LEU A 150 -15.64 36.96 -62.88
C LEU A 150 -16.91 36.59 -62.08
N ARG A 151 -18.09 36.56 -62.73
CA ARG A 151 -19.31 36.05 -62.09
C ARG A 151 -19.20 34.55 -61.80
N SER A 152 -18.72 33.76 -62.76
CA SER A 152 -18.52 32.32 -62.59
C SER A 152 -17.49 32.00 -61.49
N GLU A 153 -16.46 32.81 -61.33
CA GLU A 153 -15.49 32.69 -60.25
C GLU A 153 -16.08 33.09 -58.90
N LEU A 154 -16.82 34.20 -58.82
CA LEU A 154 -17.52 34.60 -57.59
C LEU A 154 -18.54 33.54 -57.14
N ASP A 155 -19.26 32.91 -58.07
CA ASP A 155 -20.23 31.87 -57.74
C ASP A 155 -19.58 30.53 -57.36
N ARG A 156 -18.39 30.20 -57.90
CA ARG A 156 -17.54 29.10 -57.37
C ARG A 156 -17.08 29.41 -55.95
N VAL A 157 -16.45 30.56 -55.72
CA VAL A 157 -15.96 30.98 -54.40
C VAL A 157 -17.08 31.02 -53.35
N ARG A 158 -18.30 31.41 -53.74
CA ARG A 158 -19.50 31.33 -52.88
C ARG A 158 -19.90 29.88 -52.56
N ALA A 159 -19.87 28.98 -53.54
CA ALA A 159 -20.19 27.57 -53.33
C ALA A 159 -19.13 26.87 -52.45
N ASP A 160 -17.85 27.14 -52.70
CA ASP A 160 -16.71 26.62 -51.93
C ASP A 160 -16.77 27.12 -50.48
N ALA A 161 -16.96 28.43 -50.26
CA ALA A 161 -17.12 29.00 -48.92
C ALA A 161 -18.37 28.47 -48.20
N ALA A 162 -19.48 28.22 -48.91
CA ALA A 162 -20.66 27.59 -48.33
C ALA A 162 -20.40 26.12 -47.93
N ALA A 163 -19.60 25.38 -48.70
CA ALA A 163 -19.18 24.03 -48.37
C ALA A 163 -18.22 24.00 -47.17
N GLU A 164 -17.26 24.94 -47.08
CA GLU A 164 -16.38 25.09 -45.92
C GLU A 164 -17.18 25.43 -44.64
N VAL A 165 -18.14 26.37 -44.72
CA VAL A 165 -19.00 26.71 -43.59
C VAL A 165 -19.87 25.52 -43.17
N ALA A 166 -20.41 24.75 -44.11
CA ALA A 166 -21.17 23.54 -43.80
C ALA A 166 -20.29 22.46 -43.13
N ALA A 167 -19.06 22.25 -43.61
CA ALA A 167 -18.10 21.33 -43.02
C ALA A 167 -17.69 21.76 -41.60
N ALA A 168 -17.43 23.05 -41.38
CA ALA A 168 -17.11 23.60 -40.06
C ALA A 168 -18.28 23.47 -39.08
N GLN A 169 -19.54 23.66 -39.53
CA GLN A 169 -20.73 23.45 -38.69
C GLN A 169 -20.91 21.98 -38.28
N GLU A 170 -20.66 21.02 -39.18
CA GLU A 170 -20.78 19.60 -38.82
C GLU A 170 -19.60 19.12 -37.95
N GLN A 171 -18.40 19.68 -38.13
CA GLN A 171 -17.28 19.48 -37.21
C GLN A 171 -17.60 20.01 -35.81
N ALA A 172 -18.22 21.20 -35.69
CA ALA A 172 -18.68 21.74 -34.41
C ALA A 172 -19.70 20.80 -33.76
N ARG A 173 -20.75 20.38 -34.48
CA ARG A 173 -21.74 19.41 -33.97
C ARG A 173 -21.14 18.06 -33.58
N ALA A 174 -20.07 17.61 -34.23
CA ALA A 174 -19.36 16.39 -33.86
C ALA A 174 -18.55 16.58 -32.57
N ALA A 175 -17.91 17.75 -32.40
CA ALA A 175 -17.22 18.11 -31.16
C ALA A 175 -18.21 18.29 -29.99
N ASP A 176 -19.35 18.94 -30.21
CA ASP A 176 -20.41 19.15 -29.23
C ASP A 176 -20.99 17.80 -28.77
N ARG A 177 -21.40 16.91 -29.69
CA ARG A 177 -21.83 15.54 -29.36
C ARG A 177 -20.79 14.80 -28.53
N ARG A 178 -19.51 14.84 -28.92
CA ARG A 178 -18.45 14.17 -28.14
C ARG A 178 -18.19 14.85 -26.79
N ALA A 179 -18.51 16.14 -26.62
CA ALA A 179 -18.46 16.82 -25.32
C ALA A 179 -19.65 16.42 -24.43
N GLU A 180 -20.85 16.28 -25.00
CA GLU A 180 -22.05 15.76 -24.31
C GLU A 180 -21.85 14.31 -23.88
N GLU A 181 -21.37 13.43 -24.76
CA GLU A 181 -20.98 12.05 -24.42
C GLU A 181 -19.97 12.03 -23.27
N ARG A 182 -18.90 12.84 -23.34
CA ARG A 182 -17.90 12.95 -22.27
C ARG A 182 -18.36 13.75 -21.04
N ALA A 183 -19.60 14.24 -21.02
CA ALA A 183 -20.28 14.74 -19.82
C ALA A 183 -21.14 13.64 -19.22
N ALA A 184 -21.87 12.87 -20.04
CA ALA A 184 -22.62 11.68 -19.62
C ALA A 184 -21.71 10.61 -19.01
N GLU A 185 -20.62 10.24 -19.69
CA GLU A 185 -19.57 9.32 -19.18
C GLU A 185 -19.13 9.72 -17.76
N ARG A 186 -18.82 11.00 -17.54
CA ARG A 186 -18.38 11.52 -16.23
C ARG A 186 -19.48 11.61 -15.16
N ILE A 187 -20.75 11.70 -15.56
CA ILE A 187 -21.89 11.59 -14.63
C ILE A 187 -22.08 10.13 -14.22
N GLU A 188 -21.97 9.18 -15.16
CA GLU A 188 -22.03 7.74 -14.87
C GLU A 188 -20.87 7.31 -13.97
N GLU A 189 -19.61 7.63 -14.32
CA GLU A 189 -18.42 7.42 -13.49
C GLU A 189 -18.62 7.96 -12.06
N ARG A 190 -19.09 9.21 -11.94
CA ARG A 190 -19.34 9.83 -10.63
C ARG A 190 -20.44 9.11 -9.86
N THR A 191 -21.55 8.74 -10.47
CA THR A 191 -22.64 8.03 -9.76
C THR A 191 -22.23 6.61 -9.37
N ALA A 192 -21.42 5.92 -10.16
CA ALA A 192 -20.83 4.63 -9.81
C ALA A 192 -19.86 4.77 -8.62
N ALA A 193 -18.97 5.78 -8.64
CA ALA A 193 -18.07 6.08 -7.53
C ALA A 193 -18.82 6.49 -6.25
N GLN A 194 -19.93 7.23 -6.36
CA GLN A 194 -20.78 7.57 -5.22
C GLN A 194 -21.45 6.32 -4.61
N ARG A 195 -21.99 5.40 -5.44
CA ARG A 195 -22.54 4.12 -4.96
C ARG A 195 -21.49 3.27 -4.26
N ALA A 196 -20.29 3.12 -4.84
CA ALA A 196 -19.20 2.37 -4.22
C ALA A 196 -18.77 2.96 -2.85
N LEU A 197 -18.78 4.29 -2.71
CA LEU A 197 -18.52 4.96 -1.43
C LEU A 197 -19.67 4.78 -0.41
N GLU A 198 -20.91 4.65 -0.87
CA GLU A 198 -22.08 4.35 -0.02
C GLU A 198 -22.09 2.87 0.42
N GLU A 199 -21.74 1.94 -0.48
CA GLU A 199 -21.53 0.52 -0.19
C GLU A 199 -20.42 0.33 0.86
N LEU A 200 -19.24 0.93 0.66
CA LEU A 200 -18.15 0.88 1.63
C LEU A 200 -18.51 1.50 2.99
N ARG A 201 -19.37 2.53 3.03
CA ARG A 201 -19.89 3.07 4.30
C ARG A 201 -20.82 2.09 5.00
N ASN A 202 -21.75 1.49 4.27
CA ASN A 202 -22.66 0.47 4.79
C ASN A 202 -21.90 -0.77 5.31
N GLU A 203 -20.82 -1.18 4.64
CA GLU A 203 -19.93 -2.25 5.10
C GLU A 203 -19.16 -1.86 6.37
N LEU A 204 -18.60 -0.64 6.43
CA LEU A 204 -17.93 -0.14 7.64
C LEU A 204 -18.90 0.01 8.83
N GLU A 205 -20.17 0.36 8.59
CA GLU A 205 -21.19 0.41 9.64
C GLU A 205 -21.59 -0.99 10.13
N ARG A 206 -21.71 -1.98 9.23
CA ARG A 206 -21.89 -3.40 9.62
C ARG A 206 -20.72 -3.90 10.45
N VAL A 207 -19.48 -3.78 9.96
CA VAL A 207 -18.27 -4.22 10.67
C VAL A 207 -18.14 -3.55 12.04
N ARG A 208 -18.56 -2.27 12.18
CA ARG A 208 -18.63 -1.60 13.49
C ARG A 208 -19.72 -2.17 14.40
N ALA A 209 -20.91 -2.47 13.87
CA ALA A 209 -21.98 -3.09 14.63
C ALA A 209 -21.58 -4.50 15.10
N ASP A 210 -21.04 -5.33 14.19
CA ASP A 210 -20.57 -6.69 14.47
C ASP A 210 -19.46 -6.67 15.53
N ALA A 211 -18.42 -5.84 15.35
CA ALA A 211 -17.35 -5.68 16.35
C ALA A 211 -17.87 -5.16 17.70
N SER A 212 -18.90 -4.29 17.72
CA SER A 212 -19.52 -3.84 18.97
C SER A 212 -20.30 -4.96 19.68
N ALA A 213 -20.91 -5.88 18.91
CA ALA A 213 -21.59 -7.05 19.44
C ALA A 213 -20.60 -8.10 19.95
N GLU A 214 -19.47 -8.33 19.26
CA GLU A 214 -18.37 -9.17 19.74
C GLU A 214 -17.77 -8.64 21.04
N VAL A 215 -17.50 -7.33 21.13
CA VAL A 215 -17.01 -6.69 22.37
C VAL A 215 -18.02 -6.79 23.51
N ALA A 216 -19.31 -6.61 23.24
CA ALA A 216 -20.35 -6.80 24.24
C ALA A 216 -20.45 -8.26 24.72
N ALA A 217 -20.39 -9.24 23.80
CA ALA A 217 -20.40 -10.66 24.13
C ALA A 217 -19.16 -11.06 24.95
N ALA A 218 -17.97 -10.55 24.60
CA ALA A 218 -16.74 -10.77 25.35
C ALA A 218 -16.81 -10.15 26.76
N ALA A 219 -17.41 -8.97 26.90
CA ALA A 219 -17.61 -8.32 28.20
C ALA A 219 -18.57 -9.11 29.11
N GLU A 220 -19.66 -9.68 28.57
CA GLU A 220 -20.55 -10.56 29.33
C GLU A 220 -19.89 -11.91 29.68
N GLN A 221 -19.07 -12.48 28.79
CA GLN A 221 -18.26 -13.66 29.10
C GLN A 221 -17.26 -13.39 30.23
N ALA A 222 -16.61 -12.22 30.24
CA ALA A 222 -15.74 -11.81 31.34
C ALA A 222 -16.51 -11.68 32.67
N ARG A 223 -17.65 -10.97 32.68
CA ARG A 223 -18.54 -10.85 33.85
C ARG A 223 -18.98 -12.22 34.39
N ALA A 224 -19.33 -13.16 33.52
CA ALA A 224 -19.70 -14.52 33.92
C ALA A 224 -18.49 -15.31 34.48
N ALA A 225 -17.30 -15.14 33.91
CA ALA A 225 -16.08 -15.77 34.40
C ALA A 225 -15.66 -15.22 35.78
N ASP A 226 -15.76 -13.90 35.98
CA ASP A 226 -15.51 -13.22 37.25
C ASP A 226 -16.52 -13.68 38.32
N THR A 227 -17.82 -13.70 37.98
CA THR A 227 -18.88 -14.24 38.86
C THR A 227 -18.58 -15.69 39.28
N ARG A 228 -18.11 -16.54 38.36
CA ARG A 228 -17.71 -17.92 38.68
C ARG A 228 -16.36 -18.01 39.40
N ALA A 229 -15.51 -16.98 39.35
CA ALA A 229 -14.31 -16.89 40.18
C ALA A 229 -14.65 -16.50 41.61
N GLU A 230 -15.53 -15.51 41.81
CA GLU A 230 -16.07 -15.11 43.12
C GLU A 230 -16.79 -16.27 43.81
N GLN A 231 -17.71 -16.95 43.11
CA GLN A 231 -18.37 -18.15 43.64
C GLN A 231 -17.36 -19.21 44.10
N ARG A 232 -16.32 -19.51 43.31
CA ARG A 232 -15.26 -20.45 43.69
C ARG A 232 -14.37 -19.95 44.84
N MET A 233 -14.34 -18.66 45.11
CA MET A 233 -13.64 -18.11 46.28
C MET A 233 -14.50 -18.22 47.55
N THR A 234 -15.82 -18.06 47.42
CA THR A 234 -16.80 -18.31 48.49
C THR A 234 -16.88 -19.81 48.82
N GLU A 235 -17.05 -20.69 47.83
CA GLU A 235 -17.02 -22.15 47.98
C GLU A 235 -15.78 -22.58 48.78
N ARG A 236 -14.57 -22.17 48.34
CA ARG A 236 -13.32 -22.45 49.07
C ARG A 236 -13.25 -21.82 50.46
N ALA A 237 -13.93 -20.71 50.72
CA ALA A 237 -13.98 -20.11 52.05
C ALA A 237 -14.91 -20.88 52.99
N GLU A 238 -15.97 -21.48 52.47
CA GLU A 238 -16.87 -22.38 53.18
C GLU A 238 -16.20 -23.75 53.42
N ASP A 239 -15.55 -24.34 52.40
CA ASP A 239 -14.72 -25.55 52.52
C ASP A 239 -13.67 -25.40 53.64
N ARG A 240 -12.97 -24.25 53.68
CA ARG A 240 -11.95 -23.97 54.71
C ARG A 240 -12.56 -23.77 56.10
N ARG A 241 -13.79 -23.27 56.22
CA ARG A 241 -14.49 -23.14 57.50
C ARG A 241 -14.95 -24.52 58.01
N ALA A 242 -15.50 -25.36 57.14
CA ALA A 242 -15.85 -26.73 57.47
C ALA A 242 -14.61 -27.51 57.92
N ALA A 243 -13.54 -27.52 57.14
CA ALA A 243 -12.29 -28.18 57.51
C ALA A 243 -11.62 -27.59 58.78
N GLN A 244 -11.87 -26.32 59.12
CA GLN A 244 -11.46 -25.74 60.40
C GLN A 244 -12.32 -26.25 61.57
N GLN A 245 -13.64 -26.35 61.38
CA GLN A 245 -14.56 -26.93 62.36
C GLN A 245 -14.26 -28.41 62.61
N ASP A 246 -14.02 -29.20 61.56
CA ASP A 246 -13.59 -30.61 61.67
C ASP A 246 -12.29 -30.73 62.49
N LEU A 247 -11.32 -29.85 62.26
CA LEU A 247 -10.06 -29.81 63.01
C LEU A 247 -10.24 -29.33 64.47
N GLU A 248 -11.22 -28.47 64.76
CA GLU A 248 -11.56 -28.04 66.12
C GLU A 248 -12.32 -29.13 66.88
N GLU A 249 -13.23 -29.85 66.23
CA GLU A 249 -13.89 -31.03 66.80
C GLU A 249 -12.89 -32.14 67.10
N LEU A 250 -12.03 -32.52 66.14
CA LEU A 250 -10.97 -33.51 66.33
C LEU A 250 -9.98 -33.10 67.44
N ARG A 251 -9.70 -31.80 67.62
CA ARG A 251 -8.91 -31.31 68.78
C ARG A 251 -9.67 -31.49 70.08
N GLY A 252 -10.95 -31.11 70.14
CA GLY A 252 -11.79 -31.31 71.31
C GLY A 252 -12.02 -32.78 71.65
N GLU A 253 -11.99 -33.69 70.67
CA GLU A 253 -11.98 -35.14 70.87
C GLU A 253 -10.62 -35.63 71.40
N LEU A 254 -9.50 -35.19 70.82
CA LEU A 254 -8.17 -35.53 71.32
C LEU A 254 -7.94 -34.99 72.75
N GLU A 255 -8.51 -33.84 73.11
CA GLU A 255 -8.48 -33.31 74.47
C GLU A 255 -9.38 -34.13 75.42
N ARG A 256 -10.57 -34.55 74.99
CA ARG A 256 -11.41 -35.51 75.73
C ARG A 256 -10.69 -36.84 75.95
N VAL A 257 -10.06 -37.41 74.93
CA VAL A 257 -9.28 -38.67 75.02
C VAL A 257 -8.07 -38.49 75.93
N ARG A 258 -7.34 -37.37 75.86
CA ARG A 258 -6.24 -37.05 76.79
C ARG A 258 -6.72 -36.89 78.23
N ALA A 259 -7.87 -36.27 78.47
CA ALA A 259 -8.44 -36.11 79.79
C ALA A 259 -8.90 -37.46 80.39
N LEU A 260 -9.53 -38.32 79.56
CA LEU A 260 -9.90 -39.68 79.94
C LEU A 260 -8.66 -40.54 80.25
N ALA A 261 -7.67 -40.56 79.35
CA ALA A 261 -6.42 -41.30 79.57
C ALA A 261 -5.64 -40.78 80.80
N ALA A 262 -5.66 -39.46 81.07
CA ALA A 262 -5.08 -38.90 82.29
C ALA A 262 -5.84 -39.32 83.55
N ALA A 263 -7.17 -39.43 83.49
CA ALA A 263 -8.00 -39.94 84.58
C ALA A 263 -7.81 -41.44 84.80
N GLU A 264 -7.67 -42.24 83.73
CA GLU A 264 -7.34 -43.66 83.79
C GLU A 264 -5.94 -43.90 84.39
N VAL A 265 -4.92 -43.12 83.97
CA VAL A 265 -3.58 -43.17 84.56
C VAL A 265 -3.59 -42.71 86.03
N ALA A 266 -4.41 -41.73 86.39
CA ALA A 266 -4.59 -41.33 87.79
C ALA A 266 -5.29 -42.40 88.63
N ALA A 267 -6.31 -43.08 88.09
CA ALA A 267 -6.99 -44.19 88.73
C ALA A 267 -6.07 -45.40 88.91
N ALA A 268 -5.34 -45.79 87.86
CA ALA A 268 -4.37 -46.88 87.90
C ALA A 268 -3.22 -46.60 88.89
N ARG A 269 -2.76 -45.34 88.99
CA ARG A 269 -1.81 -44.92 90.05
C ARG A 269 -2.44 -45.02 91.44
N GLY A 270 -3.67 -44.55 91.63
CA GLY A 270 -4.38 -44.68 92.91
C GLY A 270 -4.60 -46.14 93.33
N GLN A 271 -4.82 -47.05 92.37
CA GLN A 271 -4.87 -48.49 92.62
C GLN A 271 -3.48 -49.03 93.01
N ALA A 272 -2.43 -48.71 92.24
CA ALA A 272 -1.06 -49.14 92.52
C ALA A 272 -0.54 -48.61 93.87
N ASP A 273 -0.79 -47.34 94.21
CA ASP A 273 -0.46 -46.75 95.51
C ASP A 273 -1.24 -47.43 96.65
N GLY A 274 -2.50 -47.83 96.40
CA GLY A 274 -3.31 -48.63 97.32
C GLY A 274 -2.76 -50.05 97.53
N GLU A 275 -2.37 -50.74 96.46
CA GLU A 275 -1.72 -52.05 96.51
C GLU A 275 -0.36 -51.98 97.21
N VAL A 276 0.45 -50.97 96.91
CA VAL A 276 1.73 -50.70 97.58
C VAL A 276 1.52 -50.37 99.06
N SER A 277 0.43 -49.68 99.42
CA SER A 277 0.06 -49.42 100.81
C SER A 277 -0.34 -50.71 101.55
N THR A 278 -1.15 -51.58 100.94
CA THR A 278 -1.50 -52.88 101.55
C THR A 278 -0.30 -53.82 101.64
N ALA A 279 0.59 -53.82 100.65
CA ALA A 279 1.84 -54.57 100.67
C ALA A 279 2.80 -54.08 101.78
N HIS A 280 2.95 -52.76 101.98
CA HIS A 280 3.71 -52.22 103.11
C HIS A 280 3.06 -52.56 104.46
N ALA A 281 1.73 -52.52 104.56
CA ALA A 281 1.02 -52.91 105.77
C ALA A 281 1.16 -54.43 106.09
N ALA A 282 1.25 -55.27 105.07
CA ALA A 282 1.57 -56.70 105.22
C ALA A 282 3.04 -56.92 105.61
N LEU A 283 3.99 -56.21 104.97
CA LEU A 283 5.41 -56.25 105.30
C LEU A 283 5.68 -55.80 106.74
N ALA A 284 4.96 -54.78 107.23
CA ALA A 284 5.07 -54.31 108.60
C ALA A 284 4.60 -55.36 109.63
N ARG A 285 3.54 -56.12 109.33
CA ARG A 285 3.10 -57.25 110.17
C ARG A 285 4.10 -58.39 110.15
N ALA A 286 4.55 -58.80 108.96
CA ALA A 286 5.56 -59.84 108.81
C ALA A 286 6.88 -59.51 109.51
N ARG A 287 7.25 -58.21 109.60
CA ARG A 287 8.38 -57.76 110.43
C ARG A 287 8.09 -57.86 111.92
N ALA A 288 6.95 -57.37 112.41
CA ALA A 288 6.57 -57.51 113.81
C ALA A 288 6.51 -58.99 114.25
N GLU A 289 5.93 -59.87 113.41
CA GLU A 289 5.89 -61.32 113.64
C GLU A 289 7.28 -61.96 113.66
N ALA A 290 8.22 -61.45 112.85
CA ALA A 290 9.61 -61.88 112.86
C ALA A 290 10.40 -61.34 114.07
N ASP A 291 10.18 -60.08 114.47
CA ASP A 291 10.78 -59.47 115.66
C ASP A 291 10.30 -60.18 116.94
N ASP A 292 9.01 -60.53 117.03
CA ASP A 292 8.44 -61.37 118.10
C ASP A 292 9.02 -62.79 118.11
N ALA A 293 9.42 -63.33 116.95
CA ALA A 293 10.09 -64.64 116.86
C ALA A 293 11.58 -64.55 117.25
N ILE A 294 12.26 -63.45 116.91
CA ILE A 294 13.64 -63.16 117.32
C ILE A 294 13.70 -62.94 118.83
N ALA A 295 12.72 -62.26 119.42
CA ALA A 295 12.60 -62.10 120.87
C ALA A 295 12.49 -63.45 121.59
N ARG A 296 11.54 -64.31 121.17
CA ARG A 296 11.35 -65.66 121.75
C ARG A 296 12.58 -66.54 121.60
N THR A 297 13.19 -66.60 120.42
CA THR A 297 14.44 -67.38 120.22
C THR A 297 15.62 -66.81 121.00
N SER A 298 15.66 -65.51 121.29
CA SER A 298 16.67 -64.92 122.18
C SER A 298 16.46 -65.35 123.64
N GLU A 299 15.22 -65.40 124.10
CA GLU A 299 14.84 -65.85 125.45
C GLU A 299 15.13 -67.36 125.64
N GLU A 300 14.82 -68.18 124.62
CA GLU A 300 15.21 -69.60 124.55
C GLU A 300 16.75 -69.78 124.57
N ILE A 301 17.50 -68.91 123.89
CA ILE A 301 18.98 -68.93 123.90
C ILE A 301 19.55 -68.53 125.27
N GLU A 302 18.92 -67.62 126.03
CA GLU A 302 19.36 -67.32 127.41
C GLU A 302 19.04 -68.48 128.37
N GLN A 303 17.90 -69.16 128.22
CA GLN A 303 17.58 -70.37 128.99
C GLN A 303 18.61 -71.49 128.71
N LEU A 304 18.88 -71.79 127.43
CA LEU A 304 19.92 -72.76 127.03
C LEU A 304 21.33 -72.37 127.51
N ARG A 305 21.65 -71.08 127.64
CA ARG A 305 22.92 -70.62 128.22
C ARG A 305 23.00 -70.83 129.73
N ALA A 306 21.88 -70.68 130.46
CA ALA A 306 21.83 -70.98 131.89
C ALA A 306 21.99 -72.49 132.14
N GLU A 307 21.36 -73.34 131.32
CA GLU A 307 21.50 -74.80 131.39
C GLU A 307 22.94 -75.26 131.04
N CYS A 308 23.50 -74.79 129.91
CA CYS A 308 24.91 -75.05 129.57
C CYS A 308 25.90 -74.57 130.64
N ALA A 309 25.63 -73.46 131.34
CA ALA A 309 26.51 -73.00 132.41
C ALA A 309 26.54 -73.96 133.61
N ALA A 310 25.41 -74.60 133.93
CA ALA A 310 25.35 -75.63 134.96
C ALA A 310 26.05 -76.93 134.53
N GLU A 311 25.87 -77.36 133.28
CA GLU A 311 26.55 -78.56 132.75
C GLU A 311 28.07 -78.38 132.61
N VAL A 312 28.55 -77.18 132.25
CA VAL A 312 29.99 -76.90 132.10
C VAL A 312 30.74 -76.92 133.43
N GLU A 313 30.15 -76.47 134.53
CA GLU A 313 30.78 -76.60 135.86
C GLU A 313 30.78 -78.07 136.33
N ALA A 314 29.68 -78.81 136.12
CA ALA A 314 29.65 -80.26 136.41
C ALA A 314 30.68 -81.05 135.57
N ALA A 315 30.95 -80.63 134.34
CA ALA A 315 31.99 -81.19 133.48
C ALA A 315 33.43 -80.78 133.88
N ARG A 316 33.60 -79.64 134.56
CA ARG A 316 34.92 -79.16 135.04
C ARG A 316 35.47 -80.02 136.17
N GLU A 317 34.65 -80.33 137.19
CA GLU A 317 35.08 -81.21 138.29
C GLU A 317 35.48 -82.61 137.81
N GLN A 318 34.86 -83.11 136.73
CA GLN A 318 35.21 -84.40 136.11
C GLN A 318 36.45 -84.31 135.21
N THR A 319 36.69 -83.17 134.54
CA THR A 319 37.85 -83.03 133.64
C THR A 319 39.15 -82.67 134.35
N GLU A 320 39.15 -82.01 135.51
CA GLU A 320 40.37 -81.85 136.33
C GLU A 320 40.92 -83.20 136.82
N GLN A 321 40.04 -84.13 137.23
CA GLN A 321 40.42 -85.48 137.62
C GLN A 321 40.98 -86.31 136.44
N ALA A 322 40.51 -86.04 135.22
CA ALA A 322 41.02 -86.68 134.00
C ALA A 322 42.37 -86.09 133.53
N LEU A 323 42.55 -84.77 133.60
CA LEU A 323 43.74 -84.06 133.08
C LEU A 323 45.05 -84.49 133.77
N ALA A 324 45.00 -84.85 135.05
CA ALA A 324 46.13 -85.40 135.79
C ALA A 324 46.65 -86.72 135.19
N SER A 325 45.80 -87.50 134.50
CA SER A 325 46.20 -88.75 133.83
C SER A 325 46.72 -88.57 132.41
N LEU A 326 46.28 -87.51 131.71
CA LEU A 326 46.52 -87.32 130.27
C LEU A 326 47.88 -86.66 129.95
N TYR A 327 48.44 -85.90 130.88
CA TYR A 327 49.78 -85.31 130.76
C TYR A 327 50.92 -86.36 130.72
N ALA A 328 50.64 -87.62 131.07
CA ALA A 328 51.58 -88.73 130.91
C ALA A 328 51.60 -89.33 129.48
N ALA A 329 50.64 -88.99 128.61
CA ALA A 329 50.42 -89.67 127.33
C ALA A 329 50.60 -88.80 126.07
N GLN A 330 50.56 -87.47 126.17
CA GLN A 330 50.62 -86.59 124.98
C GLN A 330 52.04 -86.28 124.45
N SER A 331 53.07 -87.00 124.93
CA SER A 331 54.44 -86.91 124.39
C SER A 331 54.60 -87.48 122.98
N GLU A 332 53.65 -88.29 122.48
CA GLU A 332 53.78 -89.00 121.19
C GLU A 332 53.00 -88.36 120.02
N ALA A 333 52.01 -87.51 120.27
CA ALA A 333 51.04 -87.08 119.26
C ALA A 333 51.46 -85.86 118.39
N ALA A 334 52.57 -85.20 118.71
CA ALA A 334 52.97 -83.88 118.19
C ALA A 334 53.49 -83.85 116.73
N ARG A 335 52.99 -84.72 115.83
CA ARG A 335 53.55 -84.92 114.47
C ARG A 335 52.55 -85.07 113.31
N ALA A 336 51.25 -84.85 113.52
CA ALA A 336 50.24 -85.06 112.49
C ALA A 336 49.60 -83.77 111.93
N ARG A 337 50.11 -83.31 110.77
CA ARG A 337 49.40 -82.51 109.73
C ARG A 337 48.89 -81.11 110.16
N ALA A 338 49.47 -79.98 109.73
CA ALA A 338 50.60 -79.74 108.84
C ALA A 338 50.48 -80.20 107.37
N GLN A 339 49.32 -79.99 106.73
CA GLN A 339 49.04 -79.90 105.27
C GLN A 339 47.52 -79.81 105.07
N ALA A 340 46.93 -79.15 104.04
CA ALA A 340 47.47 -78.58 102.80
C ALA A 340 46.94 -77.14 102.50
N ALA A 341 47.29 -76.56 101.35
CA ALA A 341 47.00 -75.15 100.96
C ALA A 341 46.98 -74.95 99.41
N GLN A 342 46.82 -73.70 98.92
CA GLN A 342 46.90 -73.21 97.50
C GLN A 342 45.64 -73.52 96.64
N ALA A 343 45.27 -72.86 95.52
CA ALA A 343 45.47 -71.53 94.86
C ALA A 343 44.42 -71.41 93.68
N HIS A 344 44.29 -70.45 92.73
CA HIS A 344 44.92 -69.17 92.29
C HIS A 344 43.86 -68.34 91.43
N PRO A 345 44.16 -67.14 90.84
CA PRO A 345 43.14 -66.19 90.31
C PRO A 345 43.10 -65.95 88.78
N SER A 346 42.15 -65.10 88.34
CA SER A 346 42.07 -64.32 87.07
C SER A 346 41.87 -65.05 85.73
N ALA A 347 41.22 -64.37 84.77
CA ALA A 347 41.07 -64.83 83.39
C ALA A 347 40.91 -63.68 82.38
N GLU A 348 41.57 -63.82 81.23
CA GLU A 348 41.37 -63.02 80.01
C GLU A 348 40.22 -63.62 79.17
N LEU A 349 39.61 -62.85 78.26
CA LEU A 349 38.55 -63.35 77.37
C LEU A 349 38.92 -63.21 75.89
N LEU A 350 39.03 -64.35 75.22
CA LEU A 350 39.38 -64.51 73.81
C LEU A 350 38.25 -63.96 72.91
N LEU A 351 38.61 -63.16 71.90
CA LEU A 351 37.69 -62.68 70.86
C LEU A 351 37.35 -63.80 69.86
N SER A 352 36.43 -64.68 70.26
CA SER A 352 35.78 -65.63 69.36
C SER A 352 34.59 -65.00 68.64
N VAL A 353 34.28 -65.48 67.43
CA VAL A 353 33.00 -65.17 66.77
C VAL A 353 31.89 -65.81 67.61
N PRO A 354 30.86 -65.05 68.05
CA PRO A 354 29.80 -65.58 68.89
C PRO A 354 29.00 -66.64 68.13
N ILE A 355 28.79 -67.80 68.76
CA ILE A 355 27.98 -68.87 68.19
C ILE A 355 26.50 -68.58 68.51
N PRO A 356 25.59 -68.56 67.51
CA PRO A 356 24.17 -68.32 67.75
C PRO A 356 23.53 -69.50 68.51
N ALA A 357 22.62 -69.14 69.42
CA ALA A 357 21.66 -70.07 70.00
C ALA A 357 20.85 -70.77 68.89
N ALA A 358 20.40 -72.01 69.13
CA ALA A 358 19.73 -72.82 68.11
C ALA A 358 18.48 -72.15 67.52
N GLU A 359 17.77 -71.37 68.33
CA GLU A 359 16.56 -70.63 67.98
C GLU A 359 16.78 -69.50 66.95
N ILE A 360 17.95 -68.86 66.98
CA ILE A 360 18.24 -67.64 66.19
C ILE A 360 19.10 -67.91 64.95
N ARG A 361 19.75 -69.09 64.89
CA ARG A 361 20.72 -69.48 63.85
C ARG A 361 20.21 -69.37 62.41
N GLY A 362 18.89 -69.48 62.19
CA GLY A 362 18.28 -69.28 60.87
C GLY A 362 18.35 -67.84 60.34
N HIS A 363 18.64 -66.86 61.20
CA HIS A 363 18.63 -65.43 60.88
C HIS A 363 19.98 -64.73 61.08
N THR A 364 20.97 -65.40 61.70
CA THR A 364 22.28 -64.80 62.04
C THR A 364 23.35 -64.95 60.96
N GLY A 365 23.14 -65.81 59.94
CA GLY A 365 24.18 -66.17 58.96
C GLY A 365 24.89 -64.99 58.29
N TYR A 366 24.18 -63.91 57.93
CA TYR A 366 24.81 -62.70 57.39
C TYR A 366 25.78 -62.06 58.39
N VAL A 367 25.41 -61.97 59.67
CA VAL A 367 26.28 -61.42 60.73
C VAL A 367 27.52 -62.31 60.94
N GLU A 368 27.35 -63.63 60.86
CA GLU A 368 28.45 -64.61 60.95
C GLU A 368 29.42 -64.49 59.76
N ASP A 369 28.93 -64.33 58.54
CA ASP A 369 29.74 -64.11 57.33
C ASP A 369 30.54 -62.80 57.42
N VAL A 370 29.92 -61.70 57.89
CA VAL A 370 30.60 -60.41 58.05
C VAL A 370 31.66 -60.46 59.15
N LEU A 371 31.36 -61.07 60.31
CA LEU A 371 32.34 -61.28 61.38
C LEU A 371 33.51 -62.17 60.94
N THR A 372 33.24 -63.19 60.14
CA THR A 372 34.28 -64.07 59.57
C THR A 372 35.15 -63.31 58.56
N THR A 373 34.55 -62.53 57.65
CA THR A 373 35.29 -61.76 56.64
C THR A 373 36.23 -60.73 57.28
N VAL A 374 35.80 -60.05 58.35
CA VAL A 374 36.67 -59.13 59.11
C VAL A 374 37.74 -59.90 59.90
N ARG A 375 37.42 -61.06 60.46
CA ARG A 375 38.40 -61.92 61.15
C ARG A 375 39.49 -62.46 60.20
N ASP A 376 39.15 -62.78 58.96
CA ASP A 376 40.12 -63.23 57.96
C ASP A 376 41.04 -62.08 57.52
N LEU A 377 40.55 -60.84 57.50
CA LEU A 377 41.37 -59.64 57.29
C LEU A 377 42.30 -59.35 58.47
N ASP A 378 41.82 -59.47 59.70
CA ASP A 378 42.63 -59.42 60.92
C ASP A 378 43.76 -60.48 60.90
N LEU A 379 43.41 -61.73 60.60
CA LEU A 379 44.37 -62.84 60.52
C LEU A 379 45.40 -62.62 59.40
N ALA A 380 44.99 -62.11 58.24
CA ALA A 380 45.91 -61.80 57.14
C ALA A 380 46.97 -60.77 57.57
N LEU A 381 46.59 -59.74 58.33
CA LEU A 381 47.50 -58.71 58.83
C LEU A 381 48.37 -59.21 60.00
N GLU A 382 47.83 -60.03 60.90
CA GLU A 382 48.62 -60.70 61.95
C GLU A 382 49.67 -61.65 61.36
N THR A 383 49.36 -62.37 60.26
CA THR A 383 50.39 -63.18 59.57
C THR A 383 51.46 -62.36 58.86
N ALA A 384 51.24 -61.05 58.64
CA ALA A 384 52.25 -60.12 58.16
C ALA A 384 53.23 -59.68 59.26
N LEU A 385 52.73 -59.54 60.50
CA LEU A 385 53.53 -59.23 61.70
C LEU A 385 54.33 -60.46 62.17
N GLY A 386 53.74 -61.65 62.08
CA GLY A 386 54.36 -62.92 62.42
C GLY A 386 55.67 -63.16 61.67
N GLY A 387 56.80 -63.14 62.39
CA GLY A 387 58.15 -63.02 61.83
C GLY A 387 58.70 -64.16 60.96
N GLY A 388 57.86 -65.14 60.55
CA GLY A 388 58.19 -66.20 59.61
C GLY A 388 57.43 -66.10 58.27
N ALA A 389 57.00 -64.90 57.91
CA ALA A 389 56.03 -64.67 56.84
C ALA A 389 56.50 -65.06 55.42
N ARG A 390 55.65 -65.84 54.74
CA ARG A 390 55.47 -65.76 53.29
C ARG A 390 54.88 -64.37 52.98
N PRO A 391 55.32 -63.64 51.94
CA PRO A 391 54.81 -62.29 51.68
C PRO A 391 53.29 -62.30 51.51
N VAL A 392 52.62 -61.35 52.15
CA VAL A 392 51.15 -61.25 52.16
C VAL A 392 50.64 -60.91 50.76
N ASP A 393 49.62 -61.64 50.33
CA ASP A 393 49.01 -61.43 49.03
C ASP A 393 48.17 -60.13 49.04
N ALA A 394 48.73 -59.08 48.43
CA ALA A 394 48.10 -57.78 48.29
C ALA A 394 46.78 -57.81 47.48
N GLN A 395 46.60 -58.80 46.59
CA GLN A 395 45.35 -59.01 45.87
C GLN A 395 44.31 -59.67 46.78
N ALA A 396 44.70 -60.66 47.60
CA ALA A 396 43.81 -61.28 48.58
C ALA A 396 43.36 -60.29 49.67
N VAL A 397 44.28 -59.50 50.24
CA VAL A 397 43.92 -58.46 51.22
C VAL A 397 43.09 -57.35 50.56
N GLY A 398 43.39 -56.96 49.31
CA GLY A 398 42.57 -56.02 48.55
C GLY A 398 41.14 -56.53 48.28
N ALA A 399 40.94 -57.83 48.11
CA ALA A 399 39.62 -58.46 47.97
C ALA A 399 38.87 -58.51 49.31
N LEU A 400 39.54 -58.86 50.41
CA LEU A 400 38.96 -58.83 51.76
C LEU A 400 38.52 -57.41 52.15
N VAL A 401 39.40 -56.40 51.99
CA VAL A 401 39.08 -54.98 52.22
C VAL A 401 37.84 -54.55 51.42
N SER A 402 37.80 -54.84 50.12
CA SER A 402 36.66 -54.52 49.24
C SER A 402 35.34 -55.22 49.66
N THR A 403 35.44 -56.34 50.38
CA THR A 403 34.29 -57.11 50.87
C THR A 403 33.80 -56.54 52.20
N VAL A 404 34.71 -56.27 53.15
CA VAL A 404 34.41 -55.61 54.43
C VAL A 404 33.79 -54.21 54.21
N GLN A 405 34.32 -53.42 53.28
CA GLN A 405 33.74 -52.11 52.91
C GLN A 405 32.30 -52.20 52.42
N ARG A 406 31.93 -53.30 51.75
CA ARG A 406 30.56 -53.52 51.24
C ARG A 406 29.63 -54.00 52.35
N GLN A 407 30.10 -54.93 53.18
CA GLN A 407 29.34 -55.55 54.25
C GLN A 407 29.06 -54.61 55.44
N SER A 408 29.95 -53.66 55.72
CA SER A 408 29.86 -52.81 56.93
C SER A 408 28.70 -51.82 56.94
N GLY A 409 28.22 -51.39 55.76
CA GLY A 409 27.01 -50.59 55.62
C GLY A 409 25.78 -51.37 56.12
N ASP A 410 25.49 -52.49 55.45
CA ASP A 410 24.28 -53.27 55.64
C ASP A 410 24.24 -54.02 56.99
N LEU A 411 25.39 -54.33 57.60
CA LEU A 411 25.47 -54.95 58.93
C LEU A 411 24.67 -54.16 59.99
N SER A 412 24.73 -52.84 59.91
CA SER A 412 24.03 -51.91 60.82
C SER A 412 22.50 -52.05 60.72
N GLU A 413 21.99 -52.48 59.56
CA GLU A 413 20.58 -52.71 59.27
C GLU A 413 20.18 -54.13 59.70
N HIS A 414 21.00 -55.13 59.39
CA HIS A 414 20.77 -56.54 59.76
C HIS A 414 20.74 -56.74 61.28
N LEU A 415 21.63 -56.10 62.04
CA LEU A 415 21.60 -56.16 63.51
C LEU A 415 20.35 -55.48 64.09
N ARG A 416 19.84 -54.40 63.46
CA ARG A 416 18.54 -53.80 63.82
C ARG A 416 17.36 -54.73 63.50
N ALA A 417 17.38 -55.38 62.33
CA ALA A 417 16.34 -56.32 61.90
C ALA A 417 16.29 -57.58 62.79
N LEU A 418 17.45 -58.09 63.22
CA LEU A 418 17.56 -59.12 64.26
C LEU A 418 16.97 -58.61 65.59
N THR A 419 17.43 -57.46 66.09
CA THR A 419 16.95 -56.89 67.38
C THR A 419 15.43 -56.73 67.41
N ALA A 420 14.80 -56.39 66.28
CA ALA A 420 13.34 -56.29 66.16
C ALA A 420 12.57 -57.61 66.33
N GLN A 421 13.25 -58.76 66.37
CA GLN A 421 12.65 -60.08 66.68
C GLN A 421 12.37 -60.27 68.18
N GLY A 422 12.91 -59.41 69.06
CA GLY A 422 12.42 -59.26 70.44
C GLY A 422 12.63 -60.43 71.41
N SER A 423 13.64 -61.28 71.19
CA SER A 423 14.03 -62.36 72.12
C SER A 423 15.35 -62.02 72.84
N ASP A 424 15.43 -62.33 74.13
CA ASP A 424 16.64 -62.17 74.96
C ASP A 424 17.87 -62.83 74.33
N ALA A 425 17.69 -64.00 73.70
CA ALA A 425 18.77 -64.70 72.99
C ALA A 425 19.32 -63.89 71.81
N VAL A 426 18.45 -63.11 71.14
CA VAL A 426 18.87 -62.19 70.06
C VAL A 426 19.57 -60.97 70.64
N HIS A 427 19.07 -60.39 71.73
CA HIS A 427 19.72 -59.24 72.39
C HIS A 427 21.15 -59.57 72.85
N VAL A 428 21.34 -60.71 73.52
CA VAL A 428 22.66 -61.21 73.94
C VAL A 428 23.57 -61.47 72.74
N TYR A 429 23.06 -62.08 71.67
CA TYR A 429 23.83 -62.33 70.45
C TYR A 429 24.24 -61.03 69.73
N VAL A 430 23.33 -60.06 69.58
CA VAL A 430 23.59 -58.77 68.93
C VAL A 430 24.62 -57.97 69.72
N GLU A 431 24.56 -57.97 71.05
CA GLU A 431 25.58 -57.33 71.90
C GLU A 431 26.95 -57.99 71.71
N ALA A 432 27.01 -59.32 71.73
CA ALA A 432 28.25 -60.07 71.50
C ALA A 432 28.84 -59.86 70.10
N ALA A 433 27.99 -59.84 69.05
CA ALA A 433 28.40 -59.59 67.67
C ALA A 433 28.91 -58.16 67.48
N THR A 434 28.22 -57.16 68.05
CA THR A 434 28.63 -55.75 68.05
C THR A 434 30.00 -55.59 68.72
N ARG A 435 30.20 -56.21 69.88
CA ARG A 435 31.47 -56.22 70.63
C ARG A 435 32.60 -56.91 69.86
N ALA A 436 32.33 -58.06 69.24
CA ALA A 436 33.32 -58.80 68.44
C ALA A 436 33.75 -58.00 67.19
N TYR A 437 32.79 -57.40 66.47
CA TYR A 437 33.06 -56.60 65.28
C TYR A 437 33.93 -55.36 65.59
N GLY A 438 33.56 -54.59 66.63
CA GLY A 438 34.36 -53.45 67.09
C GLY A 438 35.77 -53.86 67.56
N GLY A 439 35.89 -54.98 68.27
CA GLY A 439 37.17 -55.53 68.72
C GLY A 439 38.10 -55.94 67.57
N LEU A 440 37.55 -56.55 66.52
CA LEU A 440 38.32 -56.91 65.32
C LEU A 440 38.78 -55.65 64.54
N LEU A 441 37.91 -54.66 64.34
CA LEU A 441 38.29 -53.40 63.69
C LEU A 441 39.39 -52.65 64.45
N ALA A 442 39.36 -52.68 65.79
CA ALA A 442 40.41 -52.10 66.63
C ALA A 442 41.76 -52.84 66.49
N ARG A 443 41.74 -54.18 66.39
CA ARG A 443 42.96 -54.97 66.14
C ARG A 443 43.51 -54.78 64.73
N ILE A 444 42.65 -54.74 63.71
CA ILE A 444 43.05 -54.39 62.33
C ILE A 444 43.73 -53.02 62.28
N ALA A 445 43.21 -52.01 62.99
CA ALA A 445 43.85 -50.70 63.09
C ALA A 445 45.24 -50.77 63.76
N ALA A 446 45.34 -51.43 64.92
CA ALA A 446 46.61 -51.59 65.63
C ALA A 446 47.66 -52.35 64.79
N ALA A 447 47.26 -53.43 64.11
CA ALA A 447 48.12 -54.21 63.24
C ALA A 447 48.57 -53.41 62.01
N THR A 448 47.68 -52.62 61.40
CA THR A 448 48.02 -51.76 60.25
C THR A 448 49.02 -50.68 60.65
N GLU A 449 48.83 -50.04 61.80
CA GLU A 449 49.82 -49.09 62.33
C GLU A 449 51.17 -49.76 62.63
N GLN A 450 51.18 -50.97 63.20
CA GLN A 450 52.43 -51.67 63.49
C GLN A 450 53.16 -52.08 62.20
N LEU A 451 52.45 -52.56 61.18
CA LEU A 451 53.02 -52.87 59.86
C LEU A 451 53.61 -51.62 59.17
N ALA A 452 52.96 -50.46 59.32
CA ALA A 452 53.47 -49.18 58.84
C ALA A 452 54.75 -48.74 59.57
N ARG A 453 54.86 -49.01 60.88
CA ARG A 453 56.07 -48.72 61.68
C ARG A 453 57.22 -49.70 61.40
N GLU A 454 56.92 -50.97 61.14
CA GLU A 454 57.94 -52.00 60.85
C GLU A 454 58.42 -51.97 59.39
N GLY A 455 57.60 -51.50 58.44
CA GLY A 455 57.98 -51.38 57.03
C GLY A 455 58.09 -52.72 56.27
N ARG A 456 57.42 -53.77 56.77
CA ARG A 456 57.58 -55.17 56.31
C ARG A 456 56.49 -55.66 55.35
N THR A 457 55.63 -54.76 54.86
CA THR A 457 54.49 -55.06 53.99
C THR A 457 54.37 -53.97 52.93
N ASP A 458 53.78 -54.32 51.77
CA ASP A 458 53.51 -53.40 50.67
C ASP A 458 52.76 -52.14 51.16
N PRO A 459 53.30 -50.92 50.97
CA PRO A 459 52.59 -49.68 51.27
C PRO A 459 51.19 -49.61 50.65
N GLY A 460 51.00 -50.18 49.45
CA GLY A 460 49.73 -50.26 48.76
C GLY A 460 48.69 -51.19 49.40
N VAL A 461 49.07 -51.99 50.40
CA VAL A 461 48.15 -52.73 51.28
C VAL A 461 47.79 -51.88 52.49
N ILE A 462 48.80 -51.27 53.13
CA ILE A 462 48.64 -50.41 54.31
C ILE A 462 47.72 -49.22 54.00
N GLU A 463 47.90 -48.56 52.85
CA GLU A 463 47.04 -47.49 52.36
C GLU A 463 45.58 -47.92 52.20
N ARG A 464 45.31 -49.10 51.61
CA ARG A 464 43.95 -49.61 51.41
C ARG A 464 43.24 -49.95 52.73
N VAL A 465 43.93 -50.60 53.66
CA VAL A 465 43.35 -50.92 54.98
C VAL A 465 43.12 -49.64 55.78
N THR A 466 44.02 -48.66 55.70
CA THR A 466 43.86 -47.35 56.35
C THR A 466 42.65 -46.61 55.77
N ALA A 467 42.54 -46.50 54.44
CA ALA A 467 41.40 -45.88 53.77
C ALA A 467 40.05 -46.60 54.07
N MET A 468 40.06 -47.92 54.25
CA MET A 468 38.91 -48.68 54.75
C MET A 468 38.53 -48.28 56.17
N LEU A 469 39.49 -48.20 57.09
CA LEU A 469 39.26 -47.86 58.49
C LEU A 469 38.78 -46.41 58.64
N ASP A 470 39.36 -45.47 57.88
CA ASP A 470 38.97 -44.05 57.89
C ASP A 470 37.56 -43.84 57.31
N ALA A 471 37.18 -44.63 56.30
CA ALA A 471 35.82 -44.62 55.73
C ALA A 471 34.81 -45.49 56.52
N HIS A 472 35.21 -46.14 57.62
CA HIS A 472 34.40 -47.17 58.26
C HIS A 472 33.26 -46.56 59.10
N PRO A 473 31.98 -46.91 58.86
CA PRO A 473 30.83 -46.27 59.52
C PRO A 473 30.75 -46.49 61.05
N TRP A 474 31.62 -47.34 61.60
CA TRP A 474 31.67 -47.73 63.01
C TRP A 474 32.91 -47.19 63.76
N ARG A 475 33.76 -46.35 63.13
CA ARG A 475 34.98 -45.79 63.76
C ARG A 475 34.81 -44.36 64.30
N SER A 476 33.58 -43.84 64.32
CA SER A 476 33.26 -42.43 64.60
C SER A 476 32.11 -42.23 65.61
N ARG A 477 32.01 -43.14 66.60
CA ARG A 477 31.15 -43.02 67.79
C ARG A 477 31.84 -43.64 69.01
#